data_AF-A0A929J1D7-F1
#
_entry.id   AF-A0A929J1D7-F1
#
_cell.length_a   1.000
_cell.length_b   1.000
_cell.length_c   1.000
_cell.angle_alpha   90.00
_cell.angle_beta   90.00
_cell.angle_gamma   90.00
#
_symmetry.space_group_name_H-M   'P 1'
#
loop_
_entity.id
_entity.type
_entity.pdbx_description
1 polymer ?
#
loop_
_entity_poly.entity_id
_entity_poly.type
_entity_poly.pdbx_seq_one_letter_code
_entity_poly.pdbx_strand_id
1 'polypeptide(L)' 'MQKFTTLTGLVVPLDRSNVDTDAIIPKQFLKSINRTGFGPNLFDEWRYLDHGEPGQDCSNRPL' A
#
# COMPACT_ATOMS: atom_id res chain seq x y z
N MET A 1 9.53 -16.26 -9.14
CA MET A 1 9.31 -15.03 -9.94
C MET A 1 8.35 -15.36 -11.07
N GLN A 2 7.38 -14.48 -11.33
CA GLN A 2 6.52 -14.62 -12.52
C GLN A 2 7.26 -14.06 -13.74
N LYS A 3 7.20 -14.76 -14.87
CA LYS A 3 7.82 -14.31 -16.12
C LYS A 3 7.08 -13.08 -16.64
N PHE A 4 7.79 -11.98 -16.82
CA PHE A 4 7.25 -10.77 -17.44
C PHE A 4 7.38 -10.86 -18.96
N THR A 5 6.28 -10.69 -19.70
CA THR A 5 6.26 -10.67 -21.17
C THR A 5 5.54 -9.42 -21.65
N THR A 6 4.22 -9.44 -21.59
CA THR A 6 3.36 -8.33 -22.01
C THR A 6 2.25 -8.19 -20.97
N LEU A 7 2.02 -6.96 -20.50
CA LEU A 7 0.95 -6.63 -19.56
C LEU A 7 0.06 -5.57 -20.19
N THR A 8 -1.22 -5.88 -20.36
CA THR A 8 -2.27 -4.90 -20.66
C THR A 8 -3.13 -4.76 -19.41
N GLY A 9 -3.28 -3.56 -18.89
CA GLY A 9 -3.99 -3.33 -17.63
C GLY A 9 -4.37 -1.88 -17.43
N LEU A 10 -5.15 -1.63 -16.37
CA LEU A 10 -5.55 -0.30 -15.96
C LEU A 10 -4.33 0.48 -15.44
N VAL A 11 -4.26 1.76 -15.80
CA VAL A 11 -3.24 2.70 -15.30
C VAL A 11 -3.87 3.69 -14.35
N VAL A 12 -3.12 4.10 -13.32
CA VAL A 12 -3.50 5.16 -12.39
C VAL A 12 -2.38 6.21 -12.37
N PRO A 13 -2.63 7.45 -12.81
CA PRO A 13 -1.65 8.52 -12.70
C PRO A 13 -1.50 8.95 -11.24
N LEU A 14 -0.26 9.12 -10.78
CA LEU A 14 0.06 9.64 -9.45
C LEU A 14 0.94 10.89 -9.62
N ASP A 15 0.31 12.07 -9.56
CA ASP A 15 0.99 13.35 -9.75
C ASP A 15 1.67 13.83 -8.47
N ARG A 16 2.74 13.11 -8.07
CA ARG A 16 3.57 13.43 -6.91
C ARG A 16 5.04 13.14 -7.21
N SER A 17 5.88 14.15 -7.04
CA SER A 17 7.34 13.97 -7.01
C SER A 17 7.79 13.42 -5.65
N ASN A 18 8.95 12.76 -5.62
CA ASN A 18 9.60 12.32 -4.37
C ASN A 18 8.74 11.35 -3.53
N VAL A 19 8.07 10.40 -4.17
CA VAL A 19 7.39 9.30 -3.48
C VAL A 19 8.46 8.42 -2.81
N ASP A 20 8.56 8.49 -1.48
CA ASP A 20 9.55 7.75 -0.70
C ASP A 20 9.01 6.41 -0.16
N THR A 21 9.82 5.69 0.61
CA THR A 21 9.48 4.37 1.11
C THR A 21 8.36 4.38 2.16
N ASP A 22 8.31 5.41 3.01
CA ASP A 22 7.26 5.52 4.03
C ASP A 22 5.93 5.93 3.38
N ALA A 23 5.96 6.75 2.33
CA ALA A 23 4.80 7.05 1.50
C ALA A 23 4.22 5.80 0.84
N ILE A 24 5.07 4.92 0.29
CA ILE A 24 4.60 3.66 -0.32
C ILE A 24 4.04 2.71 0.75
N ILE A 25 4.76 2.53 1.85
CA ILE A 25 4.37 1.65 2.95
C ILE A 25 4.98 2.14 4.28
N PRO A 26 4.17 2.65 5.21
CA PRO A 26 4.68 3.14 6.48
C PRO A 26 5.35 2.04 7.32
N LYS A 27 6.46 2.38 7.98
CA LYS A 27 7.30 1.45 8.76
C LYS A 27 6.56 0.62 9.82
N GLN A 28 5.43 1.10 10.37
CA GLN A 28 4.68 0.35 11.39
C GLN A 28 4.20 -1.01 10.86
N PHE A 29 3.85 -1.08 9.57
CA PHE A 29 3.36 -2.31 8.96
C PHE A 29 4.47 -3.33 8.70
N LEU A 30 5.73 -2.89 8.59
CA LEU A 30 6.89 -3.76 8.34
C LEU A 30 7.27 -4.66 9.55
N LYS A 31 6.60 -4.47 10.69
CA LYS A 31 6.73 -5.35 11.87
C LYS A 31 5.94 -6.66 11.74
N SER A 32 5.08 -6.77 10.72
CA SER A 32 4.27 -7.98 10.51
C SER A 32 5.12 -9.17 10.11
N ILE A 33 4.92 -10.30 10.79
CA ILE A 33 5.49 -11.61 10.42
C ILE A 33 4.55 -12.45 9.54
N ASN A 34 3.35 -11.93 9.26
CA ASN A 34 2.32 -12.65 8.52
C ASN A 34 2.62 -12.66 7.02
N ARG A 35 2.36 -13.80 6.37
CA ARG A 35 2.61 -14.02 4.93
C ARG A 35 1.37 -13.70 4.07
N THR A 36 0.60 -12.69 4.48
CA THR A 36 -0.63 -12.25 3.80
C THR A 36 -0.40 -11.12 2.81
N GLY A 37 0.82 -10.56 2.77
CA GLY A 37 1.20 -9.44 1.91
C GLY A 37 0.84 -8.07 2.52
N PHE A 38 1.36 -7.00 1.90
CA PHE A 38 1.24 -5.62 2.40
C PHE A 38 0.29 -4.74 1.56
N GLY A 39 -0.35 -5.31 0.53
CA GLY A 39 -1.21 -4.59 -0.41
C GLY A 39 -2.31 -3.71 0.23
N PRO A 40 -3.00 -4.15 1.30
CA PRO A 40 -4.02 -3.32 1.95
C PRO A 40 -3.52 -1.98 2.50
N ASN A 41 -2.25 -1.94 2.94
CA ASN A 41 -1.60 -0.78 3.56
C ASN A 41 -0.79 0.05 2.54
N LEU A 42 -0.90 -0.24 1.25
CA LEU A 42 -0.23 0.52 0.19
C LEU A 42 -0.74 1.96 0.19
N PHE A 43 0.19 2.91 0.26
CA PHE A 43 -0.10 4.34 0.36
C PHE A 43 -0.99 4.72 1.55
N ASP A 44 -0.87 4.05 2.70
CA ASP A 44 -1.77 4.21 3.85
C ASP A 44 -2.06 5.68 4.22
N GLU A 45 -1.00 6.47 4.41
CA GLU A 45 -1.10 7.89 4.80
C GLU A 45 -1.77 8.78 3.74
N TRP A 46 -1.81 8.35 2.48
CA TRP A 46 -2.45 9.08 1.39
C TRP A 46 -3.82 8.52 1.03
N ARG A 47 -4.07 7.25 1.37
CA ARG A 47 -5.24 6.50 0.96
C ARG A 47 -6.37 6.60 1.97
N TYR A 48 -6.06 6.67 3.26
CA TYR A 48 -7.06 6.67 4.32
C TYR A 48 -7.01 7.96 5.14
N LEU A 49 -8.14 8.37 5.70
CA LEU A 49 -8.26 9.58 6.53
C LEU A 49 -7.93 9.35 8.01
N ASP A 50 -7.83 8.09 8.43
CA ASP A 50 -7.53 7.68 9.80
C ASP A 50 -6.14 7.03 9.92
N HIS A 51 -5.68 6.85 11.17
CA HIS A 51 -4.41 6.21 11.43
C HIS A 51 -4.53 4.68 11.38
N GLY A 52 -3.72 4.06 10.52
CA GLY A 52 -3.67 2.60 10.37
C GLY A 52 -2.61 1.95 11.26
N GLU A 53 -2.98 0.83 11.88
CA GLU A 53 -2.13 0.00 12.74
C GLU A 53 -2.01 -1.44 12.23
N PRO A 54 -0.90 -2.14 12.52
CA PRO A 54 -0.72 -3.53 12.11
C PRO A 54 -1.87 -4.44 12.60
N GLY A 55 -2.47 -5.17 11.66
CA GLY A 55 -3.54 -6.12 11.95
C GLY A 55 -4.96 -5.52 11.93
N GLN A 56 -5.11 -4.22 11.69
CA GLN A 56 -6.41 -3.62 11.44
C GLN A 56 -6.95 -3.99 10.05
N ASP A 57 -8.27 -4.22 9.98
CA ASP A 57 -8.96 -4.40 8.71
C ASP A 57 -9.10 -3.06 7.99
N CYS A 58 -8.64 -2.99 6.74
CA CYS A 58 -8.71 -1.80 5.92
C CYS A 58 -10.05 -1.64 5.18
N SER A 59 -10.92 -2.64 5.19
CA SER A 59 -12.13 -2.69 4.36
C SER A 59 -13.14 -1.58 4.67
N ASN A 60 -13.16 -1.11 5.92
CA ASN A 60 -14.12 -0.11 6.40
C ASN A 60 -13.45 1.22 6.80
N ARG A 61 -12.18 1.42 6.43
CA ARG A 61 -11.46 2.65 6.76
C ARG A 61 -11.94 3.81 5.88
N PRO A 62 -12.08 5.02 6.45
CA PRO A 62 -12.49 6.20 5.70
C PRO A 62 -11.44 6.56 4.64
N LEU A 63 -11.91 6.97 3.45
CA LEU A 63 -11.11 7.38 2.29
C LEU A 63 -11.22 8.89 2.05
#